data_AF-A0A9D9VL32-F1
#
_entry.id   AF-A0A9D9VL32-F1
#
_cell.length_a   1.000
_cell.length_b   1.000
_cell.length_c   1.000
_cell.angle_alpha   90.00
_cell.angle_beta   90.00
_cell.angle_gamma   90.00
#
_symmetry.space_group_name_H-M   'P 1'
#
loop_
_entity.id
_entity.type
_entity.pdbx_description
1 polymer ?
#
loop_
_entity_poly.entity_id
_entity_poly.type
_entity_poly.pdbx_seq_one_letter_code
_entity_poly.pdbx_strand_id
1 'polypeptide(L)'
;MLRQLLKKERILFLEIFVRKTPKCHFCEEAKDWIRTNLPSVEVVEYSIDNNSKDLGRWSEFLLLHPNVVSVPQVMANMDNGSRCYVGGISELPNAFYVTKLEEV
;
A
#
# COMPACT_ATOMS: atom_id res chain seq x y z
N MET A 1 14.61 3.34 -9.53
CA MET A 1 14.48 2.07 -10.28
C MET A 1 13.17 1.32 -10.00
N LEU A 2 12.12 1.97 -9.45
CA LEU A 2 10.80 1.36 -9.17
C LEU A 2 9.84 1.43 -10.39
N ARG A 3 10.11 2.35 -11.33
CA ARG A 3 9.25 2.75 -12.47
C ARG A 3 9.00 1.70 -13.57
N GLN A 4 9.73 0.58 -13.61
CA GLN A 4 9.65 -0.38 -14.73
C GLN A 4 9.03 -1.74 -14.35
N LEU A 5 8.91 -2.09 -13.07
CA LEU A 5 8.50 -3.44 -12.65
C LEU A 5 6.99 -3.70 -12.80
N LEU A 6 6.14 -2.68 -12.67
CA LEU A 6 4.67 -2.86 -12.73
C LEU A 6 4.09 -2.98 -14.15
N LYS A 7 4.89 -2.86 -15.22
CA LYS A 7 4.42 -2.85 -16.62
C LYS A 7 4.07 -4.24 -17.20
N LYS A 8 4.32 -5.33 -16.47
CA LYS A 8 3.97 -6.71 -16.91
C LYS A 8 3.35 -7.58 -15.83
N GLU A 9 3.34 -7.11 -14.58
CA GLU A 9 3.00 -7.91 -13.41
C GLU A 9 1.66 -7.46 -12.87
N ARG A 10 0.75 -8.40 -12.65
CA ARG A 10 -0.59 -8.09 -12.17
C ARG A 10 -0.56 -7.97 -10.64
N ILE A 11 -1.10 -6.87 -10.13
CA ILE A 11 -1.34 -6.72 -8.69
C ILE A 11 -2.46 -7.69 -8.31
N LEU A 12 -2.20 -8.57 -7.35
CA LEU A 12 -3.22 -9.45 -6.77
C LEU A 12 -4.03 -8.69 -5.72
N PHE A 13 -3.34 -8.07 -4.76
CA PHE A 13 -3.94 -7.28 -3.70
C PHE A 13 -2.92 -6.27 -3.14
N LEU A 14 -3.44 -5.24 -2.48
CA LEU A 14 -2.65 -4.26 -1.73
C LEU A 14 -2.77 -4.51 -0.24
N GLU A 15 -1.65 -4.44 0.47
CA GLU A 15 -1.66 -4.32 1.94
C GLU A 15 -1.55 -2.83 2.29
N ILE A 16 -2.37 -2.34 3.21
CA ILE A 16 -2.29 -0.98 3.74
C ILE A 16 -2.16 -1.00 5.25
N PHE A 17 -1.08 -0.40 5.75
CA PHE A 17 -0.86 -0.18 7.18
C PHE A 17 -1.49 1.15 7.60
N VAL A 18 -2.38 1.10 8.57
CA VAL A 18 -3.15 2.27 9.04
C VAL A 18 -3.11 2.39 10.56
N ARG A 19 -3.29 3.61 11.06
CA ARG A 19 -3.58 3.87 12.47
C ARG A 19 -5.07 4.13 12.64
N LYS A 20 -5.73 3.42 13.55
CA LYS A 20 -7.17 3.60 13.83
C LYS A 20 -7.39 4.54 15.01
N THR A 21 -6.43 4.62 15.93
CA THR A 21 -6.55 5.42 17.16
C THR A 21 -5.29 6.26 17.43
N PRO A 22 -5.36 7.60 17.38
CA PRO A 22 -6.47 8.40 16.86
C PRO A 22 -6.69 8.11 15.37
N LYS A 23 -7.91 8.36 14.88
CA LYS A 23 -8.27 8.09 13.49
C LYS A 23 -7.35 8.86 12.53
N CYS A 24 -6.66 8.13 11.66
CA CYS A 24 -5.76 8.68 10.67
C CYS A 24 -6.53 9.19 9.44
N HIS A 25 -6.56 10.51 9.22
CA HIS A 25 -7.25 11.11 8.08
C HIS A 25 -6.63 10.68 6.73
N PHE A 26 -5.31 10.79 6.60
CA PHE A 26 -4.58 10.38 5.39
C PHE A 26 -4.75 8.89 5.05
N CYS A 27 -5.03 8.05 6.05
CA CYS A 27 -5.27 6.63 5.83
C CYS A 27 -6.63 6.38 5.17
N GLU A 28 -7.65 7.18 5.48
CA GLU A 28 -8.92 7.13 4.76
C GLU A 28 -8.76 7.67 3.34
N GLU A 29 -8.04 8.78 3.16
CA GLU A 29 -7.75 9.33 1.81
C GLU A 29 -7.03 8.32 0.92
N ALA A 30 -6.05 7.58 1.46
CA ALA A 30 -5.35 6.53 0.72
C ALA A 30 -6.29 5.40 0.31
N LYS A 31 -7.16 4.95 1.21
CA LYS A 31 -8.14 3.90 0.90
C LYS A 31 -9.12 4.36 -0.17
N ASP A 32 -9.62 5.59 -0.07
CA ASP A 32 -10.55 6.13 -1.04
C ASP A 32 -9.89 6.32 -2.40
N TRP A 33 -8.65 6.82 -2.43
CA TRP A 33 -7.86 6.92 -3.66
C TRP A 33 -7.70 5.55 -4.33
N ILE A 34 -7.33 4.51 -3.56
CA ILE A 34 -7.16 3.14 -4.08
C ILE A 34 -8.48 2.62 -4.62
N ARG A 35 -9.59 2.73 -3.87
CA ARG A 35 -10.90 2.26 -4.31
C ARG A 35 -11.38 2.95 -5.58
N THR A 36 -11.13 4.25 -5.72
CA THR A 36 -11.52 5.02 -6.91
C THR A 36 -10.66 4.69 -8.12
N ASN A 37 -9.35 4.47 -7.94
CA ASN A 37 -8.42 4.31 -9.07
C ASN A 37 -8.12 2.85 -9.42
N LEU A 38 -8.29 1.93 -8.48
CA LEU A 38 -8.00 0.51 -8.58
C LEU A 38 -9.19 -0.32 -8.02
N PRO A 39 -10.42 -0.14 -8.55
CA PRO A 39 -11.63 -0.72 -7.96
C PRO A 39 -11.66 -2.25 -7.95
N SER A 40 -10.88 -2.89 -8.82
CA SER A 40 -10.79 -4.35 -8.92
C SER A 40 -9.69 -4.96 -8.06
N VAL A 41 -8.92 -4.14 -7.34
CA VAL A 41 -7.81 -4.61 -6.49
C VAL A 41 -8.30 -4.76 -5.06
N GLU A 42 -8.12 -5.95 -4.49
CA GLU A 42 -8.43 -6.21 -3.09
C GLU A 42 -7.46 -5.41 -2.18
N VAL A 43 -7.99 -4.84 -1.10
CA VAL A 43 -7.21 -4.08 -0.11
C VAL A 43 -7.32 -4.74 1.25
N VAL A 44 -6.18 -5.22 1.75
CA VAL A 44 -6.03 -5.81 3.08
C VAL A 44 -5.51 -4.74 4.03
N GLU A 45 -6.30 -4.41 5.05
CA GLU A 45 -5.96 -3.39 6.03
C GLU A 45 -5.31 -4.01 7.28
N TYR A 46 -4.15 -3.49 7.68
CA TYR A 46 -3.46 -3.85 8.91
C TYR A 46 -3.39 -2.66 9.87
N SER A 47 -3.88 -2.85 11.10
CA SER A 47 -3.84 -1.79 12.12
C SER A 47 -2.50 -1.81 12.86
N ILE A 48 -1.85 -0.64 12.94
CA ILE A 48 -0.58 -0.46 13.68
C ILE A 48 -0.80 -0.04 15.15
N ASP A 49 -2.05 -0.01 15.62
CA ASP A 49 -2.37 0.34 17.00
C ASP A 49 -1.78 -0.74 17.95
N ASN A 50 -1.27 -0.35 19.13
CA ASN A 50 -0.53 -1.25 20.04
C ASN A 50 -1.31 -2.50 20.50
N ASN A 51 -2.65 -2.47 20.48
CA ASN A 51 -3.51 -3.60 20.84
C ASN A 51 -4.03 -4.38 19.61
N SER A 52 -3.49 -4.10 18.44
CA SER A 52 -3.85 -4.79 17.20
C SER A 52 -3.15 -6.15 17.12
N LYS A 53 -3.89 -7.17 16.68
CA LYS A 53 -3.32 -8.46 16.28
C LYS A 53 -2.35 -8.33 15.10
N ASP A 54 -2.42 -7.22 14.36
CA ASP A 54 -1.61 -6.97 13.16
C ASP A 54 -0.27 -6.30 13.48
N LEU A 55 0.01 -5.99 14.76
CA LEU A 55 1.25 -5.32 15.17
C LEU A 55 2.52 -6.10 14.78
N GLY A 56 2.43 -7.44 14.74
CA GLY A 56 3.50 -8.30 14.23
C GLY A 56 3.84 -8.00 12.77
N ARG A 57 2.82 -7.85 11.90
CA ARG A 57 3.00 -7.50 10.49
C ARG A 57 3.62 -6.12 10.31
N TRP A 58 3.23 -5.16 11.15
CA TRP A 58 3.86 -3.83 11.16
C TRP A 58 5.33 -3.88 11.56
N SER A 59 5.66 -4.69 12.56
CA SER A 59 7.04 -4.88 13.02
C SER A 59 7.91 -5.51 11.92
N GLU A 60 7.41 -6.55 11.25
CA GLU A 60 8.08 -7.18 10.09
C GLU A 60 8.30 -6.17 8.96
N PHE A 61 7.31 -5.32 8.67
CA PHE A 61 7.43 -4.26 7.67
C PHE A 61 8.54 -3.27 8.04
N LEU A 62 8.60 -2.80 9.28
CA LEU A 62 9.61 -1.84 9.74
C LEU A 62 11.03 -2.40 9.72
N LEU A 63 11.21 -3.72 9.89
CA LEU A 63 12.51 -4.37 9.73
C LEU A 63 13.06 -4.22 8.30
N LEU A 64 12.18 -4.23 7.30
CA LEU A 64 12.54 -4.06 5.89
C LEU A 64 12.60 -2.57 5.48
N HIS A 65 11.86 -1.72 6.17
CA HIS A 65 11.72 -0.29 5.87
C HIS A 65 11.96 0.57 7.12
N PRO A 66 13.19 0.59 7.68
CA PRO A 66 13.47 1.22 8.96
C PRO A 66 13.31 2.75 8.97
N ASN A 67 13.31 3.38 7.80
CA ASN A 67 13.14 4.82 7.65
C ASN A 67 11.67 5.28 7.66
N VAL A 68 10.73 4.34 7.72
CA VAL A 68 9.31 4.65 7.73
C VAL A 68 8.87 5.03 9.15
N VAL A 69 8.33 6.23 9.29
CA VAL A 69 7.94 6.80 10.60
C VAL A 69 6.46 7.17 10.68
N SER A 70 5.70 6.98 9.60
CA SER A 70 4.31 7.43 9.49
C SER A 70 3.44 6.44 8.73
N VAL A 71 2.12 6.64 8.81
CA VAL A 71 1.08 5.93 8.06
C VAL A 71 0.21 6.93 7.31
N PRO A 72 -0.49 6.52 6.23
CA PRO A 72 -0.59 5.17 5.67
C PRO A 72 0.69 4.70 4.97
N GLN A 73 0.87 3.39 4.88
CA GLN A 73 1.92 2.75 4.06
C GLN A 73 1.32 1.60 3.26
N VAL A 74 1.70 1.50 1.99
CA VAL A 74 1.12 0.55 1.05
C VAL A 74 2.19 -0.38 0.48
N MET A 75 1.86 -1.67 0.46
CA MET A 75 2.61 -2.71 -0.24
C MET A 75 1.75 -3.30 -1.34
N ALA A 76 2.34 -3.58 -2.50
CA ALA A 76 1.70 -4.33 -3.57
C ALA A 76 2.19 -5.77 -3.57
N ASN A 77 1.26 -6.71 -3.59
CA ASN A 77 1.53 -8.14 -3.75
C ASN A 77 1.20 -8.53 -5.19
N MET A 78 2.21 -9.04 -5.89
CA MET A 78 2.17 -9.31 -7.32
C MET A 78 1.95 -10.81 -7.58
N ASP A 79 1.42 -11.15 -8.74
CA ASP A 79 1.13 -12.52 -9.18
C ASP A 79 2.36 -13.43 -9.30
N ASN A 80 3.54 -12.86 -9.57
CA ASN A 80 4.83 -13.56 -9.56
C ASN A 80 5.36 -13.87 -8.14
N GLY A 81 4.59 -13.56 -7.09
CA GLY A 81 4.99 -13.72 -5.68
C GLY A 81 5.86 -12.58 -5.13
N SER A 82 6.19 -11.58 -5.95
CA SER A 82 6.95 -10.41 -5.51
C SER A 82 6.12 -9.47 -4.65
N ARG A 83 6.80 -8.81 -3.72
CA ARG A 83 6.22 -7.80 -2.83
C ARG A 83 6.94 -6.47 -3.04
N CYS A 84 6.20 -5.44 -3.42
CA CYS A 84 6.75 -4.14 -3.77
C CYS A 84 6.27 -3.08 -2.80
N TYR A 85 7.21 -2.35 -2.18
CA TYR A 85 6.88 -1.17 -1.38
C TYR A 85 6.48 -0.02 -2.30
N VAL A 86 5.26 0.49 -2.09
CA VAL A 86 4.65 1.56 -2.89
C VAL A 86 4.95 2.92 -2.26
N GLY A 87 4.77 3.04 -0.95
CA GLY A 87 4.89 4.29 -0.21
C GLY A 87 3.61 4.65 0.53
N GLY A 88 3.51 5.92 0.94
CA GLY A 88 2.33 6.48 1.58
C GLY A 88 1.41 7.17 0.59
N ILE A 89 0.55 8.04 1.13
CA ILE A 89 -0.48 8.76 0.35
C ILE A 89 0.11 9.62 -0.78
N SER A 90 1.26 10.26 -0.56
CA SER A 90 1.93 11.12 -1.55
C SER A 90 2.50 10.34 -2.73
N GLU A 91 2.88 9.08 -2.52
CA GLU A 91 3.50 8.25 -3.55
C GLU A 91 2.46 7.47 -4.38
N LEU A 92 1.26 7.24 -3.83
CA LEU A 92 0.20 6.46 -4.47
C LEU A 92 -0.10 6.89 -5.92
N PRO A 93 -0.37 8.18 -6.22
CA PRO A 93 -0.65 8.58 -7.60
C PRO A 93 0.51 8.26 -8.53
N ASN A 94 1.75 8.56 -8.13
CA ASN A 94 2.94 8.36 -8.97
C ASN A 94 3.28 6.89 -9.18
N ALA A 95 2.99 6.03 -8.20
CA ALA A 95 3.24 4.60 -8.28
C ALA A 95 2.31 3.91 -9.30
N PHE A 96 1.07 4.38 -9.42
CA PHE A 96 0.03 3.74 -10.24
C PHE A 96 -0.40 4.57 -11.47
N TYR A 97 0.17 5.77 -11.67
CA TYR A 97 -0.09 6.62 -12.84
C TYR A 97 0.16 5.90 -14.18
N VAL A 98 1.09 4.94 -14.18
CA VAL A 98 1.47 4.18 -15.38
C VAL A 98 0.48 3.05 -15.69
N THR A 99 -0.17 2.46 -14.67
CA THR A 99 -1.10 1.34 -14.86
C THR A 99 -2.36 1.76 -15.63
N LYS A 100 -2.81 3.02 -15.49
CA LYS A 100 -3.91 3.59 -16.28
C LYS A 100 -3.55 3.90 -17.74
N LEU A 101 -2.27 4.01 -18.08
CA LEU A 101 -1.83 4.34 -19.44
C LEU A 101 -1.77 3.11 -20.36
N GLU A 102 -1.96 1.90 -19.82
CA GLU A 102 -1.96 0.63 -20.58
C GLU A 102 -3.37 0.03 -20.76
N GLU A 103 -4.43 0.70 -20.26
CA GLU A 103 -5.83 0.38 -20.56
C GLU A 103 -6.41 1.20 -21.75
N VAL A 104 -5.56 1.90 -22.52
CA VAL A 104 -5.94 2.64 -23.75
C VAL A 104 -5.32 2.00 -24.98
#